data_AF-A0A6V7XEX8-F1
#
_entry.id   AF-A0A6V7XEX8-F1
#
_cell.length_a   1.000
_cell.length_b   1.000
_cell.length_c   1.000
_cell.angle_alpha   90.00
_cell.angle_beta   90.00
_cell.angle_gamma   90.00
#
_symmetry.space_group_name_H-M   'P 1'
#
loop_
_entity.id
_entity.type
_entity.pdbx_description
1 polymer ?
#
loop_
_entity_poly.entity_id
_entity_poly.type
_entity_poly.pdbx_seq_one_letter_code
_entity_poly.pdbx_strand_id
1 'polypeptide(L)'
;MTCCKKINENSPLALNSALSIFTVPPTNVSVVRSFFREILPLSTITQDSPYLFRLFSDNLWTDLSRTYLYLELSIEKLGLDNKWSSIAATDTHIGTIQSIGQTFVQQLKVTVGNTEVYDSGTLYSYKAYITNELSFPNCVKSNFLASIGYYETDKHDDITDPGFMQRCSLFANGKRTQFFSRLDFDLGNQELFLLNNLDVHFSIYRSKNSFALQRLNPADENQYRLYVNDVKLFSKMIEVQPALNMNIYKTLESKPATYAIRKTEIKSTFLTAGRTEIEYNAFSATIPRRITVAFFSF
;
A
#
# COMPACT_ATOMS: atom_id res chain seq x y z
N MET A 1 -25.22 -21.18 -26.16
CA MET A 1 -23.87 -20.94 -25.63
C MET A 1 -23.80 -19.51 -25.13
N THR A 2 -23.77 -19.31 -23.82
CA THR A 2 -23.60 -18.00 -23.20
C THR A 2 -22.23 -17.45 -23.62
N CYS A 3 -22.21 -16.37 -24.39
CA CYS A 3 -20.98 -15.76 -24.87
C CYS A 3 -20.17 -15.25 -23.67
N CYS A 4 -18.99 -15.83 -23.44
CA CYS A 4 -18.12 -15.43 -22.34
C CYS A 4 -17.70 -13.96 -22.52
N LYS A 5 -17.93 -13.11 -21.53
CA LYS A 5 -17.53 -11.69 -21.60
C LYS A 5 -16.00 -11.61 -21.68
N LYS A 6 -15.48 -11.21 -22.84
CA LYS A 6 -14.05 -10.98 -23.05
C LYS A 6 -13.58 -9.73 -22.29
N ILE A 7 -12.31 -9.71 -21.89
CA ILE A 7 -11.68 -8.54 -21.24
C ILE A 7 -11.51 -7.39 -22.24
N ASN A 8 -11.21 -7.72 -23.49
CA ASN A 8 -11.15 -6.83 -24.65
C ASN A 8 -11.72 -7.63 -25.85
N GLU A 9 -12.30 -6.99 -26.85
CA GLU A 9 -12.83 -7.63 -28.07
C GLU A 9 -11.80 -8.57 -28.72
N ASN A 10 -10.54 -8.14 -28.72
CA ASN A 10 -9.39 -8.86 -29.27
C ASN A 10 -8.79 -9.91 -28.33
N SER A 11 -9.31 -10.07 -27.12
CA SER A 11 -8.77 -11.04 -26.16
C SER A 11 -9.04 -12.47 -26.65
N PRO A 12 -8.01 -13.32 -26.76
CA PRO A 12 -8.21 -14.73 -27.07
C PRO A 12 -8.88 -15.45 -25.89
N LEU A 13 -9.62 -16.52 -26.19
CA LEU A 13 -10.12 -17.42 -25.16
C LEU A 13 -8.96 -18.24 -24.63
N ALA A 14 -8.80 -18.29 -23.31
CA ALA A 14 -7.77 -19.07 -22.64
C ALA A 14 -8.41 -20.10 -21.70
N LEU A 15 -7.77 -21.26 -21.60
CA LEU A 15 -8.09 -22.27 -20.59
C LEU A 15 -7.35 -21.92 -19.30
N ASN A 16 -7.91 -22.33 -18.15
CA ASN A 16 -7.23 -22.15 -16.88
C ASN A 16 -5.94 -22.99 -16.86
N SER A 17 -4.80 -22.33 -16.64
CA SER A 17 -3.48 -22.98 -16.60
C SER A 17 -3.39 -24.09 -15.54
N ALA A 18 -4.18 -24.01 -14.47
CA ALA A 18 -4.26 -25.04 -13.44
C ALA A 18 -4.81 -26.39 -13.95
N LEU A 19 -5.49 -26.40 -15.10
CA LEU A 19 -6.01 -27.62 -15.72
C LEU A 19 -5.04 -28.25 -16.73
N SER A 20 -3.91 -27.60 -17.01
CA SER A 20 -2.85 -28.11 -17.91
C SER A 20 -1.90 -29.07 -17.17
N ILE A 21 -2.45 -30.08 -16.49
CA ILE A 21 -1.71 -30.96 -15.57
C ILE A 21 -0.66 -31.86 -16.27
N PHE A 22 -0.74 -32.03 -17.59
CA PHE A 22 0.18 -32.88 -18.35
C PHE A 22 1.26 -32.10 -19.10
N THR A 23 1.21 -30.76 -19.09
CA THR A 23 2.21 -29.95 -19.80
C THR A 23 3.45 -29.78 -18.93
N VAL A 24 4.62 -30.05 -19.50
CA VAL A 24 5.89 -29.73 -18.85
C VAL A 24 6.01 -28.20 -18.72
N PRO A 25 6.27 -27.66 -17.52
CA PRO A 25 6.41 -26.23 -17.33
C PRO A 25 7.55 -25.64 -18.20
N PRO A 26 7.31 -24.55 -18.94
CA PRO A 26 8.34 -23.93 -19.76
C PRO A 26 9.41 -23.25 -18.90
N THR A 27 10.68 -23.35 -19.31
CA THR A 27 11.78 -22.65 -18.65
C THR A 27 11.82 -21.19 -19.09
N ASN A 28 11.85 -20.27 -18.12
CA ASN A 28 12.00 -18.85 -18.41
C ASN A 28 13.46 -18.51 -18.77
N VAL A 29 13.67 -18.01 -19.99
CA VAL A 29 14.97 -17.52 -20.50
C VAL A 29 14.97 -16.02 -20.79
N SER A 30 13.86 -15.32 -20.52
CA SER A 30 13.67 -13.91 -20.86
C SER A 30 14.30 -12.95 -19.85
N VAL A 31 14.43 -13.37 -18.59
CA VAL A 31 14.99 -12.55 -17.51
C VAL A 31 16.42 -13.00 -17.23
N VAL A 32 17.37 -12.10 -17.46
CA VAL A 32 18.80 -12.32 -17.18
C VAL A 32 19.09 -12.16 -15.69
N ARG A 33 18.57 -11.07 -15.10
CA ARG A 33 18.81 -10.72 -13.70
C ARG A 33 17.63 -9.91 -13.16
N SER A 34 17.37 -10.04 -11.86
CA SER A 34 16.46 -9.14 -11.16
C SER A 34 17.00 -8.78 -9.78
N PHE A 35 16.78 -7.54 -9.34
CA PHE A 35 17.25 -7.04 -8.05
C PHE A 35 16.34 -5.92 -7.54
N PHE A 36 16.42 -5.61 -6.24
CA PHE A 36 15.72 -4.46 -5.66
C PHE A 36 16.60 -3.22 -5.74
N ARG A 37 16.05 -2.14 -6.27
CA ARG A 37 16.67 -0.81 -6.25
C ARG A 37 16.06 0.00 -5.12
N GLU A 38 16.93 0.53 -4.26
CA GLU A 38 16.58 1.53 -3.27
C GLU A 38 16.41 2.89 -3.95
N ILE A 39 15.32 3.58 -3.63
CA ILE A 39 14.93 4.89 -4.15
C ILE A 39 14.77 5.79 -2.93
N LEU A 40 15.62 6.80 -2.87
CA LEU A 40 15.61 7.81 -1.82
C LEU A 40 14.56 8.89 -2.13
N PRO A 41 14.03 9.57 -1.10
CA PRO A 41 13.13 10.70 -1.31
C PRO A 41 13.86 11.84 -2.03
N LEU A 42 13.15 12.55 -2.90
CA LEU A 42 13.68 13.69 -3.65
C LEU A 42 13.96 14.91 -2.76
N SER A 43 13.19 15.04 -1.68
CA SER A 43 13.33 16.10 -0.68
C SER A 43 13.89 15.56 0.62
N THR A 44 14.40 16.46 1.46
CA THR A 44 14.75 16.12 2.84
C THR A 44 13.53 15.55 3.55
N ILE A 45 13.77 14.56 4.42
CA ILE A 45 12.71 13.93 5.21
C ILE A 45 12.24 14.93 6.25
N THR A 46 11.06 15.49 6.03
CA THR A 46 10.35 16.34 6.98
C THR A 46 9.27 15.53 7.69
N GLN A 47 8.75 16.08 8.79
CA GLN A 47 7.60 15.47 9.48
C GLN A 47 6.27 15.71 8.75
N ASP A 48 6.29 16.64 7.78
CA ASP A 48 5.16 17.02 6.95
C ASP A 48 5.16 16.29 5.60
N SER A 49 3.98 15.95 5.11
CA SER A 49 3.77 15.36 3.78
C SER A 49 3.80 16.43 2.67
N PRO A 50 4.12 16.08 1.40
CA PRO A 50 4.30 14.73 0.85
C PRO A 50 5.76 14.25 0.76
N TYR A 51 5.94 12.93 0.82
CA TYR A 51 7.20 12.27 0.44
C TYR A 51 7.17 11.95 -1.06
N LEU A 52 8.12 12.53 -1.80
CA LEU A 52 8.21 12.39 -3.25
C LEU A 52 9.34 11.43 -3.61
N PHE A 53 9.03 10.39 -4.37
CA PHE A 53 10.01 9.45 -4.93
C PHE A 53 9.94 9.50 -6.44
N ARG A 54 11.09 9.45 -7.10
CA ARG A 54 11.19 9.31 -8.55
C ARG A 54 12.07 8.13 -8.89
N LEU A 55 11.49 7.22 -9.65
CA LEU A 55 12.23 6.23 -10.39
C LEU A 55 12.60 6.84 -11.73
N PHE A 56 13.88 7.12 -11.91
CA PHE A 56 14.40 7.63 -13.18
C PHE A 56 14.34 6.57 -14.27
N SER A 57 14.06 7.03 -15.47
CA SER A 57 14.14 6.26 -16.71
C SER A 57 15.50 5.58 -16.80
N ASP A 58 15.43 4.28 -17.05
CA ASP A 58 16.57 3.39 -17.16
C ASP A 58 16.24 2.36 -18.25
N ASN A 59 17.26 1.68 -18.77
CA ASN A 59 17.10 0.60 -19.73
C ASN A 59 16.47 -0.65 -19.09
N LEU A 60 16.46 -0.73 -17.75
CA LEU A 60 15.85 -1.81 -16.99
C LEU A 60 14.33 -1.69 -16.97
N TRP A 61 13.67 -2.85 -17.01
CA TRP A 61 12.23 -2.96 -16.82
C TRP A 61 11.89 -2.90 -15.34
N THR A 62 10.71 -2.38 -15.00
CA THR A 62 10.29 -2.20 -13.61
C THR A 62 9.11 -3.10 -13.27
N ASP A 63 9.25 -3.93 -12.24
CA ASP A 63 8.14 -4.70 -11.67
C ASP A 63 7.46 -3.87 -10.58
N LEU A 64 6.42 -3.14 -10.98
CA LEU A 64 5.61 -2.30 -10.10
C LEU A 64 4.84 -3.09 -9.05
N SER A 65 4.62 -4.39 -9.26
CA SER A 65 3.97 -5.23 -8.26
C SER A 65 4.86 -5.35 -7.02
N ARG A 66 6.17 -5.39 -7.19
CA ARG A 66 7.12 -5.50 -6.07
C ARG A 66 7.70 -4.15 -5.70
N THR A 67 6.79 -3.21 -5.42
CA THR A 67 7.10 -1.89 -4.88
C THR A 67 6.81 -1.86 -3.38
N TYR A 68 7.86 -1.64 -2.59
CA TYR A 68 7.79 -1.65 -1.14
C TYR A 68 8.20 -0.30 -0.54
N LEU A 69 7.45 0.15 0.46
CA LEU A 69 7.75 1.30 1.30
C LEU A 69 8.41 0.83 2.59
N TYR A 70 9.60 1.36 2.86
CA TYR A 70 10.31 1.23 4.12
C TYR A 70 10.08 2.50 4.95
N LEU A 71 9.76 2.30 6.23
CA LEU A 71 9.52 3.37 7.20
C LEU A 71 10.29 3.07 8.48
N GLU A 72 11.01 4.06 9.00
CA GLU A 72 11.56 4.03 10.36
C GLU A 72 10.87 5.10 11.20
N LEU A 73 10.11 4.67 12.20
CA LEU A 73 9.21 5.51 12.97
C LEU A 73 9.55 5.46 14.47
N SER A 74 9.33 6.57 15.16
CA SER A 74 9.32 6.66 16.63
C SER A 74 8.13 7.48 17.09
N ILE A 75 7.77 7.40 18.38
CA ILE A 75 6.71 8.24 18.96
C ILE A 75 7.37 9.26 19.89
N GLU A 76 6.91 10.50 19.78
CA GLU A 76 7.31 11.61 20.65
C GLU A 76 6.10 12.15 21.41
N LYS A 77 6.35 12.63 22.63
CA LYS A 77 5.42 13.27 23.53
C LYS A 77 5.78 14.73 23.70
N LEU A 78 4.77 15.60 23.79
CA LEU A 78 4.97 17.00 24.11
C LEU A 78 5.15 17.14 25.63
N GLY A 79 6.32 17.61 26.06
CA GLY A 79 6.58 17.94 27.46
C GLY A 79 5.98 19.30 27.86
N LEU A 80 5.95 19.56 29.17
CA LEU A 80 5.48 20.83 29.76
C LEU A 80 6.24 22.06 29.24
N ASP A 81 7.49 21.86 28.80
CA ASP A 81 8.34 22.90 28.22
C ASP A 81 8.00 23.23 26.75
N ASN A 82 6.88 22.72 26.22
CA ASN A 82 6.48 22.79 24.81
C ASN A 82 7.53 22.22 23.84
N LYS A 83 8.35 21.28 24.31
CA LYS A 83 9.35 20.56 23.51
C LYS A 83 8.93 19.12 23.33
N TRP A 84 9.17 18.60 22.14
CA TRP A 84 8.95 17.20 21.82
C TRP A 84 10.13 16.37 22.29
N SER A 85 9.84 15.30 23.02
CA SER A 85 10.81 14.31 23.47
C SER A 85 10.30 12.91 23.19
N SER A 86 11.19 11.93 23.09
CA SER A 86 10.80 10.53 22.90
C SER A 86 9.97 10.01 24.08
N ILE A 87 9.04 9.10 23.82
CA ILE A 87 8.18 8.53 24.87
C ILE A 87 8.98 7.76 25.93
N ALA A 88 8.53 7.85 27.18
CA ALA A 88 9.17 7.18 28.31
C ALA A 88 8.58 5.78 28.54
N ALA A 89 9.24 4.98 29.38
CA ALA A 89 8.75 3.65 29.80
C ALA A 89 7.36 3.69 30.47
N THR A 90 7.03 4.84 31.07
CA THR A 90 5.77 5.08 31.78
C THR A 90 4.60 5.35 30.85
N ASP A 91 4.85 5.68 29.58
CA ASP A 91 3.81 5.92 28.58
C ASP A 91 3.38 4.59 27.95
N THR A 92 2.66 3.75 28.70
CA THR A 92 2.36 2.35 28.31
C THR A 92 1.13 2.18 27.42
N HIS A 93 0.26 3.19 27.32
CA HIS A 93 -1.04 3.10 26.65
C HIS A 93 -1.15 3.94 25.37
N ILE A 94 0.00 4.16 24.72
CA ILE A 94 0.13 4.85 23.43
C ILE A 94 0.77 3.89 22.42
N GLY A 95 0.12 3.73 21.28
CA GLY A 95 0.60 2.88 20.20
C GLY A 95 0.17 3.41 18.85
N THR A 96 0.50 2.70 17.78
CA THR A 96 0.00 2.99 16.45
C THR A 96 -1.29 2.22 16.17
N ILE A 97 -2.05 2.70 15.19
CA ILE A 97 -3.09 1.88 14.57
C ILE A 97 -2.49 0.61 13.95
N GLN A 98 -3.39 -0.35 13.68
CA GLN A 98 -3.04 -1.57 12.95
C GLN A 98 -2.43 -1.27 11.59
N SER A 99 -1.48 -2.12 11.18
CA SER A 99 -0.82 -2.04 9.86
C SER A 99 -0.19 -0.67 9.58
N ILE A 100 0.46 -0.04 10.56
CA ILE A 100 1.03 1.30 10.42
C ILE A 100 1.92 1.44 9.18
N GLY A 101 2.62 0.37 8.77
CA GLY A 101 3.42 0.37 7.54
C GLY A 101 2.64 0.75 6.27
N GLN A 102 1.33 0.48 6.22
CA GLN A 102 0.46 0.86 5.10
C GLN A 102 -0.49 1.99 5.47
N THR A 103 -1.06 1.98 6.68
CA THR A 103 -2.01 3.01 7.14
C THR A 103 -1.33 4.35 7.44
N PHE A 104 0.01 4.38 7.49
CA PHE A 104 0.82 5.60 7.40
C PHE A 104 0.52 6.41 6.13
N VAL A 105 0.12 5.76 5.03
CA VAL A 105 -0.22 6.44 3.79
C VAL A 105 -1.69 6.84 3.81
N GLN A 106 -1.96 8.15 3.76
CA GLN A 106 -3.31 8.68 3.63
C GLN A 106 -3.74 8.74 2.17
N GLN A 107 -2.83 9.18 1.31
CA GLN A 107 -3.04 9.30 -0.13
C GLN A 107 -1.77 8.87 -0.87
N LEU A 108 -1.94 8.05 -1.90
CA LEU A 108 -0.90 7.62 -2.82
C LEU A 108 -1.27 8.10 -4.21
N LYS A 109 -0.37 8.88 -4.81
CA LYS A 109 -0.43 9.24 -6.23
C LYS A 109 0.72 8.58 -6.98
N VAL A 110 0.41 7.99 -8.13
CA VAL A 110 1.41 7.39 -9.02
C VAL A 110 1.25 8.00 -10.42
N THR A 111 2.34 8.55 -10.93
CA THR A 111 2.42 9.16 -12.27
C THR A 111 3.49 8.44 -13.07
N VAL A 112 3.14 7.98 -14.26
CA VAL A 112 4.09 7.34 -15.20
C VAL A 112 4.30 8.29 -16.37
N GLY A 113 5.55 8.68 -16.62
CA GLY A 113 5.88 9.79 -17.50
C GLY A 113 5.17 11.07 -17.03
N ASN A 114 4.27 11.58 -17.86
CA ASN A 114 3.50 12.81 -17.60
C ASN A 114 2.02 12.54 -17.30
N THR A 115 1.62 11.28 -17.12
CA THR A 115 0.21 10.89 -16.91
C THR A 115 0.02 10.31 -15.52
N GLU A 116 -0.90 10.89 -14.75
CA GLU A 116 -1.33 10.32 -13.47
C GLU A 116 -2.13 9.04 -13.74
N VAL A 117 -1.59 7.90 -13.29
CA VAL A 117 -2.21 6.59 -13.51
C VAL A 117 -3.04 6.13 -12.32
N TYR A 118 -2.77 6.68 -11.13
CA TYR A 118 -3.46 6.30 -9.90
C TYR A 118 -3.48 7.46 -8.90
N ASP A 119 -4.66 7.73 -8.35
CA ASP A 119 -4.86 8.54 -7.15
C ASP A 119 -5.87 7.83 -6.25
N SER A 120 -5.46 7.51 -5.02
CA SER A 120 -6.32 6.88 -4.02
C SER A 120 -7.29 7.84 -3.33
N GLY A 121 -7.13 9.15 -3.52
CA GLY A 121 -7.72 10.15 -2.63
C GLY A 121 -7.24 9.98 -1.19
N THR A 122 -8.00 10.51 -0.22
CA THR A 122 -7.63 10.54 1.21
C THR A 122 -7.94 9.25 1.99
N LEU A 123 -8.41 8.21 1.30
CA LEU A 123 -8.92 6.97 1.90
C LEU A 123 -8.02 5.75 1.67
N TYR A 124 -6.75 5.97 1.31
CA TYR A 124 -5.81 4.86 1.08
C TYR A 124 -5.62 4.00 2.32
N SER A 125 -5.50 4.62 3.49
CA SER A 125 -5.30 3.91 4.76
C SER A 125 -6.45 2.93 5.04
N TYR A 126 -7.69 3.33 4.77
CA TYR A 126 -8.87 2.46 4.85
C TYR A 126 -8.84 1.35 3.80
N LYS A 127 -8.45 1.66 2.55
CA LYS A 127 -8.27 0.65 1.49
C LYS A 127 -7.34 -0.46 1.95
N ALA A 128 -6.15 -0.09 2.42
CA ALA A 128 -5.13 -1.02 2.84
C ALA A 128 -5.61 -1.88 4.02
N TYR A 129 -6.20 -1.25 5.03
CA TYR A 129 -6.71 -1.95 6.21
C TYR A 129 -7.80 -2.98 5.84
N ILE A 130 -8.85 -2.56 5.13
CA ILE A 130 -9.95 -3.45 4.72
C ILE A 130 -9.44 -4.58 3.83
N THR A 131 -8.52 -4.27 2.91
CA THR A 131 -7.95 -5.28 2.01
C THR A 131 -7.17 -6.33 2.79
N ASN A 132 -6.35 -5.93 3.77
CA ASN A 132 -5.62 -6.89 4.60
C ASN A 132 -6.56 -7.76 5.43
N GLU A 133 -7.60 -7.17 6.01
CA GLU A 133 -8.55 -7.89 6.85
C GLU A 133 -9.37 -8.93 6.08
N LEU A 134 -9.79 -8.60 4.86
CA LEU A 134 -10.68 -9.46 4.09
C LEU A 134 -9.97 -10.40 3.12
N SER A 135 -8.71 -10.12 2.75
CA SER A 135 -8.02 -10.88 1.70
C SER A 135 -7.13 -11.99 2.22
N PHE A 136 -6.63 -11.89 3.46
CA PHE A 136 -5.66 -12.83 4.00
C PHE A 136 -6.24 -13.73 5.08
N PRO A 137 -5.85 -15.02 5.14
CA PRO A 137 -6.18 -15.90 6.26
C PRO A 137 -5.37 -15.53 7.51
N ASN A 138 -5.84 -15.94 8.68
CA ASN A 138 -5.22 -15.59 9.98
C ASN A 138 -3.74 -16.01 10.07
N CYS A 139 -3.35 -17.13 9.47
CA CYS A 139 -1.94 -17.57 9.46
C CYS A 139 -1.00 -16.61 8.70
N VAL A 140 -1.52 -15.87 7.72
CA VAL A 140 -0.75 -14.84 7.01
C VAL A 140 -0.72 -13.55 7.83
N LYS A 141 -1.85 -13.20 8.45
CA LYS A 141 -1.99 -12.03 9.32
C LYS A 141 -1.04 -12.08 10.52
N SER A 142 -0.94 -13.23 11.20
CA SER A 142 -0.11 -13.38 12.39
C SER A 142 1.41 -13.37 12.11
N ASN A 143 1.83 -13.76 10.90
CA ASN A 143 3.24 -13.94 10.56
C ASN A 143 3.76 -12.87 9.60
N PHE A 144 3.22 -12.81 8.38
CA PHE A 144 3.75 -11.95 7.33
C PHE A 144 3.38 -10.48 7.55
N LEU A 145 2.17 -10.21 8.06
CA LEU A 145 1.73 -8.83 8.29
C LEU A 145 2.35 -8.21 9.55
N ALA A 146 3.09 -8.96 10.37
CA ALA A 146 3.91 -8.38 11.43
C ALA A 146 4.91 -7.34 10.88
N SER A 147 5.43 -7.56 9.66
CA SER A 147 6.34 -6.62 8.97
C SER A 147 5.73 -5.24 8.67
N ILE A 148 4.40 -5.16 8.58
CA ILE A 148 3.66 -3.91 8.38
C ILE A 148 3.08 -3.35 9.69
N GLY A 149 3.36 -3.99 10.83
CA GLY A 149 2.83 -3.60 12.13
C GLY A 149 1.40 -4.08 12.37
N TYR A 150 1.01 -5.22 11.80
CA TYR A 150 -0.24 -5.90 12.10
C TYR A 150 -0.06 -6.89 13.26
N TYR A 151 -0.97 -6.83 14.22
CA TYR A 151 -1.04 -7.78 15.33
C TYR A 151 -2.47 -8.20 15.54
N GLU A 152 -2.73 -9.48 15.77
CA GLU A 152 -4.10 -9.96 16.00
C GLU A 152 -4.67 -9.34 17.28
N THR A 153 -5.88 -8.81 17.19
CA THR A 153 -6.59 -8.12 18.27
C THR A 153 -7.92 -8.83 18.47
N ASP A 154 -8.17 -9.27 19.70
CA ASP A 154 -9.41 -9.96 20.08
C ASP A 154 -10.50 -8.96 20.46
N LYS A 155 -10.10 -7.85 21.09
CA LYS A 155 -10.97 -6.76 21.51
C LYS A 155 -10.44 -5.44 20.99
N HIS A 156 -11.14 -4.87 20.02
CA HIS A 156 -10.81 -3.53 19.53
C HIS A 156 -11.01 -2.49 20.63
N ASP A 157 -10.10 -1.51 20.68
CA ASP A 157 -10.12 -0.38 21.61
C ASP A 157 -10.06 -0.74 23.11
N ASP A 158 -9.54 -1.94 23.44
CA ASP A 158 -9.24 -2.35 24.81
C ASP A 158 -7.74 -2.17 25.12
N ILE A 159 -7.45 -1.51 26.25
CA ILE A 159 -6.09 -1.29 26.75
C ILE A 159 -5.37 -2.62 27.02
N THR A 160 -6.14 -3.64 27.41
CA THR A 160 -5.62 -4.97 27.79
C THR A 160 -5.49 -5.94 26.62
N ASP A 161 -5.83 -5.50 25.40
CA ASP A 161 -5.73 -6.35 24.21
C ASP A 161 -4.27 -6.73 23.93
N PRO A 162 -3.95 -8.03 23.75
CA PRO A 162 -2.59 -8.48 23.46
C PRO A 162 -2.00 -7.83 22.20
N GLY A 163 -2.80 -7.64 21.15
CA GLY A 163 -2.36 -7.00 19.91
C GLY A 163 -2.02 -5.53 20.11
N PHE A 164 -2.83 -4.80 20.88
CA PHE A 164 -2.52 -3.41 21.23
C PHE A 164 -1.25 -3.29 22.08
N MET A 165 -1.10 -4.12 23.12
CA MET A 165 0.11 -4.12 23.95
C MET A 165 1.38 -4.42 23.13
N GLN A 166 1.30 -5.32 22.15
CA GLN A 166 2.42 -5.58 21.23
C GLN A 166 2.74 -4.35 20.37
N ARG A 167 1.73 -3.66 19.83
CA ARG A 167 1.95 -2.40 19.09
C ARG A 167 2.58 -1.31 19.96
N CYS A 168 2.16 -1.16 21.21
CA CYS A 168 2.78 -0.24 22.16
C CYS A 168 4.25 -0.62 22.44
N SER A 169 4.53 -1.91 22.60
CA SER A 169 5.87 -2.42 22.93
C SER A 169 6.92 -2.12 21.86
N LEU A 170 6.51 -1.98 20.58
CA LEU A 170 7.40 -1.60 19.48
C LEU A 170 8.07 -0.24 19.73
N PHE A 171 7.30 0.71 20.25
CA PHE A 171 7.76 2.09 20.44
C PHE A 171 8.22 2.38 21.88
N ALA A 172 8.01 1.45 22.82
CA ALA A 172 8.36 1.60 24.22
C ALA A 172 9.80 2.08 24.40
N ASN A 173 10.02 2.99 25.35
CA ASN A 173 11.30 3.65 25.61
C ASN A 173 11.84 4.47 24.42
N GLY A 174 10.96 5.01 23.57
CA GLY A 174 11.36 5.82 22.43
C GLY A 174 12.08 5.03 21.33
N LYS A 175 11.87 3.71 21.28
CA LYS A 175 12.48 2.84 20.27
C LYS A 175 12.06 3.27 18.87
N ARG A 176 13.03 3.22 17.95
CA ARG A 176 12.80 3.34 16.52
C ARG A 176 12.41 1.99 15.98
N THR A 177 11.24 1.93 15.35
CA THR A 177 10.71 0.70 14.75
C THR A 177 10.68 0.84 13.25
N GLN A 178 11.12 -0.23 12.58
CA GLN A 178 11.17 -0.31 11.13
C GLN A 178 9.98 -1.11 10.60
N PHE A 179 9.36 -0.63 9.54
CA PHE A 179 8.24 -1.27 8.86
C PHE A 179 8.56 -1.39 7.38
N PHE A 180 8.12 -2.49 6.78
CA PHE A 180 8.31 -2.75 5.36
C PHE A 180 7.00 -3.22 4.76
N SER A 181 6.39 -2.38 3.91
CA SER A 181 5.05 -2.62 3.39
C SER A 181 5.01 -2.57 1.87
N ARG A 182 4.18 -3.41 1.25
CA ARG A 182 3.91 -3.28 -0.19
C ARG A 182 2.91 -2.15 -0.42
N LEU A 183 3.17 -1.30 -1.42
CA LEU A 183 2.20 -0.30 -1.89
C LEU A 183 1.12 -0.96 -2.75
N ASP A 184 -0.14 -0.59 -2.52
CA ASP A 184 -1.32 -1.13 -3.22
C ASP A 184 -1.95 -0.07 -4.12
N PHE A 185 -1.59 -0.11 -5.39
CA PHE A 185 -2.15 0.72 -6.45
C PHE A 185 -2.47 -0.13 -7.68
N ASP A 186 -3.39 0.34 -8.51
CA ASP A 186 -4.02 -0.51 -9.54
C ASP A 186 -3.02 -1.07 -10.57
N LEU A 187 -2.01 -0.28 -10.96
CA LEU A 187 -0.94 -0.71 -11.87
C LEU A 187 0.08 -1.67 -11.24
N GLY A 188 0.17 -1.71 -9.90
CA GLY A 188 0.97 -2.69 -9.16
C GLY A 188 0.27 -4.04 -9.02
N ASN A 189 -1.04 -4.11 -9.29
CA ASN A 189 -1.84 -5.33 -9.13
C ASN A 189 -1.96 -6.16 -10.42
N GLN A 190 -1.25 -5.77 -11.47
CA GLN A 190 -1.12 -6.53 -12.72
C GLN A 190 0.27 -7.18 -12.84
N GLU A 191 0.38 -8.24 -13.64
CA GLU A 191 1.56 -9.13 -13.68
C GLU A 191 2.64 -8.70 -14.68
N LEU A 192 2.34 -7.78 -15.60
CA LEU A 192 3.27 -7.32 -16.62
C LEU A 192 4.26 -6.31 -16.03
N PHE A 193 5.51 -6.39 -16.47
CA PHE A 193 6.50 -5.39 -16.12
C PHE A 193 6.25 -4.09 -16.88
N LEU A 194 6.48 -2.97 -16.21
CA LEU A 194 6.44 -1.66 -16.83
C LEU A 194 7.61 -1.55 -17.82
N LEU A 195 7.29 -1.05 -19.01
CA LEU A 195 8.26 -0.68 -20.03
C LEU A 195 9.41 0.16 -19.45
N ASN A 196 10.61 -0.11 -19.96
CA ASN A 196 11.82 0.66 -19.68
C ASN A 196 11.74 2.08 -20.29
N ASN A 197 12.68 2.94 -19.89
CA ASN A 197 12.76 4.35 -20.29
C ASN A 197 11.53 5.21 -19.92
N LEU A 198 10.75 4.80 -18.91
CA LEU A 198 9.67 5.58 -18.35
C LEU A 198 10.02 6.02 -16.93
N ASP A 199 9.82 7.31 -16.65
CA ASP A 199 9.91 7.83 -15.29
C ASP A 199 8.65 7.45 -14.50
N VAL A 200 8.82 7.02 -13.25
CA VAL A 200 7.68 6.78 -12.34
C VAL A 200 7.83 7.67 -11.12
N HIS A 201 6.81 8.48 -10.85
CA HIS A 201 6.75 9.35 -9.68
C HIS A 201 5.74 8.77 -8.68
N PHE A 202 6.16 8.63 -7.43
CA PHE A 202 5.29 8.29 -6.31
C PHE A 202 5.22 9.48 -5.36
N SER A 203 4.01 9.99 -5.15
CA SER A 203 3.75 11.02 -4.16
C SER A 203 2.94 10.39 -3.01
N ILE A 204 3.57 10.29 -1.85
CA ILE A 204 3.03 9.63 -0.67
C ILE A 204 2.68 10.70 0.36
N TYR A 205 1.39 10.85 0.63
CA TYR A 205 0.90 11.73 1.70
C TYR A 205 0.71 10.92 2.96
N ARG A 206 1.25 11.44 4.06
CA ARG A 206 1.22 10.80 5.37
C ARG A 206 -0.10 11.05 6.09
N SER A 207 -0.58 10.04 6.81
CA SER A 207 -1.72 10.10 7.72
C SER A 207 -1.47 11.04 8.90
N LYS A 208 -2.51 11.78 9.27
CA LYS A 208 -2.50 12.66 10.45
C LYS A 208 -2.18 11.86 11.72
N ASN A 209 -1.47 12.49 12.66
CA ASN A 209 -1.13 11.86 13.95
C ASN A 209 -2.38 11.38 14.71
N SER A 210 -3.49 12.13 14.63
CA SER A 210 -4.76 11.75 15.25
C SER A 210 -5.37 10.47 14.69
N PHE A 211 -5.02 10.10 13.46
CA PHE A 211 -5.45 8.85 12.84
C PHE A 211 -4.41 7.75 13.05
N ALA A 212 -3.12 8.06 12.93
CA ALA A 212 -2.04 7.09 12.98
C ALA A 212 -1.74 6.55 14.40
N LEU A 213 -2.06 7.33 15.44
CA LEU A 213 -1.82 6.97 16.84
C LEU A 213 -3.11 6.57 17.54
N GLN A 214 -3.04 5.53 18.36
CA GLN A 214 -4.10 5.07 19.25
C GLN A 214 -3.70 5.35 20.70
N ARG A 215 -4.48 6.18 21.38
CA ARG A 215 -4.39 6.45 22.82
C ARG A 215 -5.65 5.92 23.46
N LEU A 216 -5.53 4.80 24.17
CA LEU A 216 -6.69 4.13 24.79
C LEU A 216 -6.90 4.52 26.25
N ASN A 217 -5.95 5.22 26.89
CA ASN A 217 -6.15 5.75 28.23
C ASN A 217 -6.87 7.11 28.17
N PRO A 218 -8.12 7.23 28.65
CA PRO A 218 -8.87 8.49 28.61
C PRO A 218 -8.34 9.55 29.58
N ALA A 219 -7.62 9.14 30.63
CA ALA A 219 -7.04 10.06 31.62
C ALA A 219 -5.73 10.72 31.15
N ASP A 220 -5.17 10.24 30.04
CA ASP A 220 -3.90 10.74 29.52
C ASP A 220 -4.14 11.92 28.59
N GLU A 221 -4.01 13.17 29.06
CA GLU A 221 -4.21 14.38 28.25
C GLU A 221 -2.98 14.78 27.43
N ASN A 222 -1.92 13.98 27.41
CA ASN A 222 -0.69 14.33 26.71
C ASN A 222 -0.87 14.33 25.19
N GLN A 223 -0.11 15.20 24.52
CA GLN A 223 -0.06 15.24 23.07
C GLN A 223 1.08 14.37 22.56
N TYR A 224 0.76 13.49 21.63
CA TYR A 224 1.71 12.59 20.98
C TYR A 224 1.79 12.88 19.48
N ARG A 225 2.98 12.70 18.91
CA ARG A 225 3.18 12.72 17.46
C ARG A 225 4.02 11.53 17.04
N LEU A 226 3.74 11.06 15.84
CA LEU A 226 4.61 10.11 15.18
C LEU A 226 5.79 10.91 14.57
N TYR A 227 7.01 10.41 14.75
CA TYR A 227 8.22 11.00 14.21
C TYR A 227 8.82 10.04 13.17
N VAL A 228 9.07 10.56 11.98
CA VAL A 228 9.61 9.84 10.84
C VAL A 228 11.12 10.05 10.82
N ASN A 229 11.88 8.99 11.05
CA ASN A 229 13.34 8.99 11.04
C ASN A 229 13.89 8.75 9.63
N ASP A 230 13.32 7.76 8.93
CA ASP A 230 13.75 7.39 7.57
C ASP A 230 12.54 6.89 6.76
N VAL A 231 12.55 7.17 5.45
CA VAL A 231 11.53 6.71 4.48
C VAL A 231 12.23 6.41 3.17
N LYS A 232 12.08 5.17 2.69
CA LYS A 232 12.69 4.70 1.46
C LYS A 232 11.70 3.90 0.64
N LEU A 233 11.86 3.92 -0.68
CA LEU A 233 11.06 3.11 -1.58
C LEU A 233 11.96 2.08 -2.26
N PHE A 234 11.53 0.83 -2.31
CA PHE A 234 12.23 -0.25 -2.98
C PHE A 234 11.37 -0.73 -4.14
N SER A 235 11.93 -0.75 -5.35
CA SER A 235 11.26 -1.29 -6.53
C SER A 235 12.10 -2.38 -7.16
N LYS A 236 11.47 -3.43 -7.67
CA LYS A 236 12.17 -4.53 -8.33
C LYS A 236 12.48 -4.16 -9.77
N MET A 237 13.77 -4.20 -10.10
CA MET A 237 14.34 -4.00 -11.42
C MET A 237 14.59 -5.33 -12.11
N ILE A 238 14.36 -5.35 -13.43
CA ILE A 238 14.46 -6.55 -14.25
C ILE A 238 15.29 -6.25 -15.49
N GLU A 239 16.32 -7.05 -15.66
CA GLU A 239 17.16 -7.07 -16.84
C GLU A 239 16.65 -8.16 -17.79
N VAL A 240 16.09 -7.72 -18.91
CA VAL A 240 15.52 -8.60 -19.95
C VAL A 240 16.61 -8.94 -20.97
N GLN A 241 16.54 -10.15 -21.53
CA GLN A 241 17.47 -10.59 -22.57
C GLN A 241 17.51 -9.59 -23.74
N PRO A 242 18.70 -9.14 -24.20
CA PRO A 242 18.82 -8.07 -25.18
C PRO A 242 18.06 -8.30 -26.49
N ALA A 243 18.10 -9.53 -27.01
CA ALA A 243 17.39 -9.90 -28.25
C ALA A 243 15.87 -9.76 -28.11
N LEU A 244 15.32 -10.13 -26.95
CA LEU A 244 13.89 -9.98 -26.66
C LEU A 244 13.53 -8.51 -26.48
N ASN A 245 14.33 -7.74 -25.74
CA ASN A 245 14.10 -6.31 -25.53
C ASN A 245 14.03 -5.57 -26.88
N MET A 246 14.95 -5.86 -27.81
CA MET A 246 14.94 -5.29 -29.17
C MET A 246 13.71 -5.69 -29.98
N ASN A 247 13.24 -6.93 -29.86
CA ASN A 247 12.03 -7.38 -30.54
C ASN A 247 10.78 -6.65 -30.00
N ILE A 248 10.70 -6.48 -28.67
CA ILE A 248 9.63 -5.70 -28.05
C ILE A 248 9.64 -4.26 -28.59
N TYR A 249 10.79 -3.60 -28.66
CA TYR A 249 10.89 -2.25 -29.21
C TYR A 249 10.39 -2.15 -30.66
N LYS A 250 10.79 -3.08 -31.53
CA LYS A 250 10.27 -3.14 -32.91
C LYS A 250 8.77 -3.37 -32.94
N THR A 251 8.25 -4.18 -32.05
CA THR A 251 6.80 -4.45 -31.96
C THR A 251 6.05 -3.19 -31.52
N LEU A 252 6.62 -2.39 -30.60
CA LEU A 252 6.03 -1.14 -30.12
C LEU A 252 5.86 -0.08 -31.21
N GLU A 253 6.69 -0.10 -32.27
CA GLU A 253 6.51 0.77 -33.44
C GLU A 253 5.22 0.46 -34.20
N SER A 254 4.77 -0.80 -34.15
CA SER A 254 3.57 -1.27 -34.87
C SER A 254 2.31 -1.35 -34.00
N LYS A 255 2.47 -1.65 -32.70
CA LYS A 255 1.36 -1.95 -31.78
C LYS A 255 1.64 -1.40 -30.39
N PRO A 256 0.68 -0.69 -29.75
CA PRO A 256 0.86 -0.20 -28.40
C PRO A 256 0.89 -1.34 -27.37
N ALA A 257 1.71 -1.17 -26.33
CA ALA A 257 1.60 -1.99 -25.13
C ALA A 257 0.28 -1.68 -24.40
N THR A 258 -0.43 -2.73 -24.01
CA THR A 258 -1.71 -2.61 -23.31
C THR A 258 -1.61 -3.30 -21.96
N TYR A 259 -1.88 -2.55 -20.88
CA TYR A 259 -1.89 -3.08 -19.52
C TYR A 259 -3.34 -3.25 -19.06
N ALA A 260 -3.71 -4.45 -18.63
CA ALA A 260 -5.02 -4.72 -18.09
C ALA A 260 -5.06 -4.34 -16.60
N ILE A 261 -5.71 -3.21 -16.30
CA ILE A 261 -5.78 -2.66 -14.94
C ILE A 261 -7.15 -2.98 -14.32
N ARG A 262 -7.16 -3.39 -13.06
CA ARG A 262 -8.39 -3.50 -12.25
C ARG A 262 -8.46 -2.30 -11.32
N LYS A 263 -9.39 -1.38 -11.62
CA LYS A 263 -9.56 -0.17 -10.82
C LYS A 263 -10.25 -0.49 -9.48
N THR A 264 -9.69 0.01 -8.39
CA THR A 264 -10.32 -0.06 -7.06
C THR A 264 -10.66 1.35 -6.58
N GLU A 265 -11.94 1.63 -6.36
CA GLU A 265 -12.41 2.92 -5.86
C GLU A 265 -13.00 2.77 -4.46
N ILE A 266 -12.70 3.73 -3.58
CA ILE A 266 -13.34 3.84 -2.27
C ILE A 266 -14.13 5.12 -2.21
N LYS A 267 -15.35 5.01 -1.71
CA LYS A 267 -16.24 6.14 -1.45
C LYS A 267 -16.71 6.04 -0.02
N SER A 268 -16.71 7.16 0.68
CA SER A 268 -17.29 7.28 2.01
C SER A 268 -18.63 8.01 1.92
N THR A 269 -19.55 7.65 2.79
CA THR A 269 -20.83 8.34 2.93
C THR A 269 -21.20 8.34 4.42
N PHE A 270 -21.70 9.47 4.90
CA PHE A 270 -22.08 9.63 6.29
C PHE A 270 -23.53 9.21 6.50
N LEU A 271 -23.77 8.36 7.49
CA LEU A 271 -25.10 8.00 7.97
C LEU A 271 -25.36 8.69 9.31
N THR A 272 -26.38 9.53 9.38
CA THR A 272 -26.75 10.23 10.62
C THR A 272 -27.28 9.25 11.66
N ALA A 273 -26.90 9.44 12.92
CA ALA A 273 -27.41 8.65 14.04
C ALA A 273 -28.95 8.62 14.07
N GLY A 274 -29.53 7.43 14.23
CA GLY A 274 -30.97 7.20 14.21
C GLY A 274 -31.58 6.98 12.82
N ARG A 275 -30.83 7.14 11.73
CA ARG A 275 -31.27 6.70 10.40
C ARG A 275 -30.83 5.27 10.12
N THR A 276 -31.75 4.47 9.62
CA THR A 276 -31.52 3.07 9.22
C THR A 276 -31.31 2.90 7.72
N GLU A 277 -31.63 3.92 6.92
CA GLU A 277 -31.64 3.86 5.45
C GLU A 277 -30.90 5.06 4.84
N ILE A 278 -30.19 4.78 3.75
CA ILE A 278 -29.55 5.78 2.92
C ILE A 278 -29.58 5.34 1.45
N GLU A 279 -30.05 6.22 0.58
CA GLU A 279 -29.90 6.04 -0.86
C GLU A 279 -28.59 6.68 -1.30
N TYR A 280 -27.68 5.87 -1.83
CA TYR A 280 -26.38 6.33 -2.29
C TYR A 280 -26.08 5.78 -3.68
N ASN A 281 -25.86 6.69 -4.63
CA ASN A 281 -25.44 6.32 -5.98
C ASN A 281 -23.94 6.00 -5.99
N ALA A 282 -23.60 4.75 -5.68
CA ALA A 282 -22.22 4.31 -5.52
C ALA A 282 -21.44 4.22 -6.84
N PHE A 283 -22.10 4.05 -7.99
CA PHE A 283 -21.43 3.90 -9.28
C PHE A 283 -22.34 4.38 -10.44
N SER A 284 -21.78 5.21 -11.31
CA SER A 284 -22.52 5.84 -12.41
C SER A 284 -22.33 5.17 -13.77
N ALA A 285 -21.12 4.68 -14.08
CA ALA A 285 -20.79 4.19 -15.43
C ALA A 285 -20.32 2.73 -15.46
N THR A 286 -19.54 2.31 -14.48
CA THR A 286 -18.94 0.97 -14.45
C THR A 286 -19.47 0.18 -13.27
N ILE A 287 -20.04 -1.00 -13.55
CA ILE A 287 -20.52 -1.91 -12.50
C ILE A 287 -19.31 -2.67 -11.94
N PRO A 288 -19.05 -2.58 -10.63
CA PRO A 288 -17.93 -3.28 -10.01
C PRO A 288 -18.17 -4.80 -9.99
N ARG A 289 -17.09 -5.58 -10.07
CA ARG A 289 -17.17 -7.05 -9.94
C ARG A 289 -17.42 -7.50 -8.50
N ARG A 290 -16.99 -6.71 -7.52
CA ARG A 290 -17.14 -6.96 -6.08
C ARG A 290 -17.41 -5.64 -5.37
N ILE A 291 -18.36 -5.65 -4.45
CA ILE A 291 -18.64 -4.52 -3.56
C ILE A 291 -18.33 -4.99 -2.14
N THR A 292 -17.59 -4.16 -1.40
CA THR A 292 -17.35 -4.36 0.03
C THR A 292 -17.90 -3.13 0.75
N VAL A 293 -18.75 -3.36 1.74
CA VAL A 293 -19.32 -2.30 2.59
C VAL A 293 -18.77 -2.50 3.99
N ALA A 294 -18.29 -1.41 4.60
CA ALA A 294 -17.81 -1.40 5.97
C ALA A 294 -18.44 -0.21 6.70
N PHE A 295 -18.82 -0.43 7.96
CA PHE A 295 -19.34 0.60 8.85
C PHE A 295 -18.24 1.05 9.79
N PHE A 296 -18.15 2.37 10.01
CA PHE A 296 -17.19 2.97 10.92
C PHE A 296 -17.94 3.89 11.87
N SER A 297 -17.61 3.81 13.16
CA SER A 297 -18.03 4.79 14.16
C SER A 297 -16.87 5.72 14.45
N PHE A 298 -17.17 7.00 14.60
CA PHE A 298 -16.23 8.03 15.07
C PHE A 298 -16.51 8.37 16.52
#